data_AF-A0A833M2Y0-F1
#
_entry.id   AF-A0A833M2Y0-F1
#
_cell.length_a   1.000
_cell.length_b   1.000
_cell.length_c   1.000
_cell.angle_alpha   90.00
_cell.angle_beta   90.00
_cell.angle_gamma   90.00
#
_symmetry.space_group_name_H-M   'P 1'
#
loop_
_entity.id
_entity.type
_entity.pdbx_description
1 polymer ?
#
loop_
_entity_poly.entity_id
_entity_poly.type
_entity_poly.pdbx_seq_one_letter_code
_entity_poly.pdbx_strand_id
1 'polypeptide(L)'
;MSLEEQFPSEIPLPDAIQNPEELLAAWKNVRSTVEQILKSIADKGFVEASPQGGWNAGQNAEHLYKTQYGYARMIPATLKGRIGMDASELKKLSYKSLFRRASEPGKAKNPESVSPTETWSKERSLEELPKAMQVLEENFRGRTVEELRSRGFPHPLFGPVSLLDWTYILTAHEIAHGRSLARKYGI
;
A
#
# COMPACT_ATOMS: atom_id res chain seq x y z
N MET A 1 1.69 17.72 -16.64
CA MET A 1 1.32 16.36 -16.18
C MET A 1 0.68 16.53 -14.83
N SER A 2 -0.59 16.12 -14.67
CA SER A 2 -1.28 16.16 -13.37
C SER A 2 -0.58 15.24 -12.37
N LEU A 3 -0.83 15.41 -11.06
CA LEU A 3 -0.26 14.48 -10.08
C LEU A 3 -0.85 13.07 -10.22
N GLU A 4 -2.07 12.95 -10.75
CA GLU A 4 -2.65 11.65 -11.11
C GLU A 4 -1.83 10.90 -12.18
N GLU A 5 -1.38 11.61 -13.21
CA GLU A 5 -0.61 11.04 -14.33
C GLU A 5 0.81 10.61 -13.94
N GLN A 6 1.29 11.04 -12.77
CA GLN A 6 2.60 10.63 -12.24
C GLN A 6 2.59 9.22 -11.65
N PHE A 7 1.41 8.65 -11.35
CA PHE A 7 1.35 7.26 -10.90
C PHE A 7 1.70 6.30 -12.05
N PRO A 8 2.57 5.32 -11.80
CA PRO A 8 3.03 4.45 -12.86
C PRO A 8 1.90 3.56 -13.39
N SER A 9 1.95 3.24 -14.68
CA SER A 9 1.03 2.30 -15.35
C SER A 9 1.39 0.83 -15.07
N GLU A 10 2.58 0.58 -14.53
CA GLU A 10 3.08 -0.71 -14.09
C GLU A 10 4.14 -0.54 -12.98
N ILE A 11 4.33 -1.54 -12.15
CA ILE A 11 5.41 -1.60 -11.15
C ILE A 11 6.21 -2.89 -11.34
N PRO A 12 7.47 -2.97 -10.87
CA PRO A 12 8.31 -4.15 -11.05
C PRO A 12 7.59 -5.44 -10.67
N LEU A 13 7.61 -6.41 -11.58
CA LEU A 13 6.92 -7.69 -11.38
C LEU A 13 7.73 -8.53 -10.39
N PRO A 14 7.10 -9.12 -9.35
CA PRO A 14 7.82 -9.94 -8.37
C PRO A 14 8.62 -11.08 -9.00
N ASP A 15 8.19 -11.63 -10.14
CA ASP A 15 8.89 -12.70 -10.87
C ASP A 15 10.08 -12.20 -11.71
N ALA A 16 10.24 -10.88 -11.88
CA ALA A 16 11.27 -10.28 -12.73
C ALA A 16 12.36 -9.53 -11.92
N ILE A 17 12.06 -9.13 -10.68
CA ILE A 17 13.04 -8.44 -9.83
C ILE A 17 14.16 -9.37 -9.37
N GLN A 18 15.36 -8.82 -9.21
CA GLN A 18 16.53 -9.53 -8.70
C GLN A 18 16.73 -9.31 -7.20
N ASN A 19 16.21 -8.19 -6.68
CA ASN A 19 16.27 -7.86 -5.27
C ASN A 19 14.96 -7.19 -4.79
N PRO A 20 14.57 -7.35 -3.51
CA PRO A 20 13.35 -6.74 -2.99
C PRO A 20 13.35 -5.20 -2.99
N GLU A 21 14.51 -4.57 -3.02
CA GLU A 21 14.65 -3.10 -3.03
C GLU A 21 14.07 -2.49 -4.31
N GLU A 22 14.02 -3.21 -5.42
CA GLU A 22 13.35 -2.74 -6.65
C GLU A 22 11.86 -2.44 -6.43
N LEU A 23 11.17 -3.33 -5.70
CA LEU A 23 9.75 -3.16 -5.41
C LEU A 23 9.53 -2.12 -4.30
N LEU A 24 10.43 -2.04 -3.31
CA LEU A 24 10.39 -0.98 -2.31
C LEU A 24 10.62 0.40 -2.92
N ALA A 25 11.59 0.54 -3.82
CA ALA A 25 11.84 1.79 -4.53
C ALA A 25 10.60 2.22 -5.33
N ALA A 26 9.92 1.28 -5.99
CA ALA A 26 8.66 1.57 -6.66
C ALA A 26 7.58 2.06 -5.68
N TRP A 27 7.44 1.42 -4.51
CA TRP A 27 6.48 1.88 -3.49
C TRP A 27 6.85 3.25 -2.92
N LYS A 28 8.13 3.53 -2.68
CA LYS A 28 8.60 4.85 -2.23
C LYS A 28 8.29 5.95 -3.24
N ASN A 29 8.41 5.66 -4.54
CA ASN A 29 8.02 6.60 -5.59
C ASN A 29 6.51 6.87 -5.57
N VAL A 30 5.69 5.82 -5.45
CA VAL A 30 4.23 5.94 -5.29
C VAL A 30 3.88 6.78 -4.06
N ARG A 31 4.53 6.50 -2.92
CA ARG A 31 4.35 7.25 -1.66
C ARG A 31 4.71 8.73 -1.83
N SER A 32 5.82 9.04 -2.48
CA SER A 32 6.21 10.42 -2.78
C SER A 32 5.12 11.17 -3.57
N THR A 33 4.53 10.53 -4.59
CA THR A 33 3.41 11.11 -5.33
C THR A 33 2.17 11.32 -4.45
N VAL A 34 1.82 10.35 -3.60
CA VAL A 34 0.73 10.51 -2.62
C VAL A 34 0.99 11.68 -1.68
N GLU A 35 2.20 11.80 -1.13
CA GLU A 35 2.56 12.91 -0.25
C GLU A 35 2.49 14.27 -0.95
N GLN A 36 2.86 14.35 -2.23
CA GLN A 36 2.71 15.58 -3.02
C GLN A 36 1.23 15.97 -3.20
N ILE A 37 0.35 14.98 -3.44
CA ILE A 37 -1.10 15.19 -3.51
C ILE A 37 -1.61 15.68 -2.15
N LEU A 38 -1.25 15.02 -1.05
CA LEU A 38 -1.64 15.42 0.30
C LEU A 38 -1.15 16.84 0.65
N LYS A 39 0.08 17.20 0.28
CA LYS A 39 0.62 18.56 0.44
C LYS A 39 -0.16 19.62 -0.34
N SER A 40 -0.74 19.24 -1.48
CA SER A 40 -1.51 20.13 -2.35
C SER A 40 -2.96 20.32 -1.90
N ILE A 41 -3.49 19.43 -1.04
CA ILE A 41 -4.83 19.55 -0.47
C ILE A 41 -4.82 20.56 0.68
N ALA A 42 -5.79 21.48 0.71
CA ALA A 42 -5.98 22.41 1.82
C ALA A 42 -6.41 21.68 3.10
N ASP A 43 -6.05 22.21 4.28
CA ASP A 43 -6.25 21.52 5.57
C ASP A 43 -7.70 21.09 5.82
N LYS A 44 -8.67 21.90 5.39
CA LYS A 44 -10.10 21.55 5.47
C LYS A 44 -10.44 20.23 4.77
N GLY A 45 -9.73 19.90 3.69
CA GLY A 45 -9.92 18.66 2.94
C GLY A 45 -9.52 17.40 3.71
N PHE A 46 -8.79 17.54 4.82
CA PHE A 46 -8.43 16.44 5.71
C PHE A 46 -9.50 16.13 6.76
N VAL A 47 -10.30 17.13 7.13
CA VAL A 47 -11.26 17.02 8.25
C VAL A 47 -12.72 17.04 7.80
N GLU A 48 -13.04 17.73 6.71
CA GLU A 48 -14.39 17.82 6.15
C GLU A 48 -14.72 16.61 5.27
N ALA A 49 -15.99 16.47 4.91
CA ALA A 49 -16.42 15.45 3.95
C ALA A 49 -15.72 15.64 2.59
N SER A 50 -15.42 14.53 1.91
CA SER A 50 -14.80 14.59 0.58
C SER A 50 -15.73 15.26 -0.44
N PRO A 51 -15.22 16.11 -1.36
CA PRO A 51 -16.03 16.79 -2.38
C PRO A 51 -16.84 15.85 -3.28
N GLN A 52 -16.37 14.62 -3.48
CA GLN A 52 -17.03 13.61 -4.32
C GLN A 52 -17.47 12.38 -3.51
N GLY A 53 -17.62 12.54 -2.19
CA GLY A 53 -18.02 11.46 -1.27
C GLY A 53 -16.93 10.41 -0.98
N GLY A 54 -17.30 9.43 -0.16
CA GLY A 54 -16.35 8.46 0.41
C GLY A 54 -15.36 9.12 1.37
N TRP A 55 -14.20 8.49 1.56
CA TRP A 55 -13.19 8.99 2.49
C TRP A 55 -12.56 10.31 2.05
N ASN A 56 -12.38 11.22 3.00
CA ASN A 56 -11.61 12.46 2.83
C ASN A 56 -10.09 12.18 2.87
N ALA A 57 -9.26 13.23 2.77
CA ALA A 57 -7.80 13.06 2.69
C ALA A 57 -7.21 12.43 3.96
N GLY A 58 -7.66 12.85 5.15
CA GLY A 58 -7.20 12.32 6.43
C GLY A 58 -7.56 10.84 6.62
N GLN A 59 -8.78 10.46 6.26
CA GLN A 59 -9.25 9.07 6.31
C GLN A 59 -8.51 8.17 5.31
N ASN A 60 -8.17 8.67 4.11
CA ASN A 60 -7.32 7.91 3.18
C ASN A 60 -5.90 7.74 3.74
N ALA A 61 -5.32 8.78 4.33
CA ALA A 61 -3.99 8.69 4.94
C ALA A 61 -3.96 7.68 6.10
N GLU A 62 -4.96 7.71 6.99
CA GLU A 62 -5.09 6.72 8.07
C GLU A 62 -5.20 5.29 7.50
N HIS A 63 -6.02 5.10 6.46
CA HIS A 63 -6.19 3.79 5.84
C HIS A 63 -4.89 3.25 5.23
N LEU A 64 -4.17 4.08 4.47
CA LEU A 64 -2.88 3.72 3.88
C LEU A 64 -1.84 3.40 4.96
N TYR A 65 -1.82 4.17 6.04
CA TYR A 65 -0.99 3.86 7.19
C TYR A 65 -1.35 2.51 7.81
N LYS A 66 -2.63 2.26 8.15
CA LYS A 66 -3.06 1.03 8.83
C LYS A 66 -2.76 -0.22 8.02
N THR A 67 -3.00 -0.16 6.70
CA THR A 67 -2.71 -1.28 5.79
C THR A 67 -1.21 -1.57 5.71
N GLN A 68 -0.38 -0.56 5.46
CA GLN A 68 1.06 -0.74 5.33
C GLN A 68 1.75 -1.05 6.66
N TYR A 69 1.50 -0.26 7.71
CA TYR A 69 2.16 -0.42 9.01
C TYR A 69 1.77 -1.76 9.66
N GLY A 70 0.49 -2.14 9.56
CA GLY A 70 0.01 -3.45 10.00
C GLY A 70 0.72 -4.58 9.26
N TYR A 71 0.82 -4.50 7.93
CA TYR A 71 1.61 -5.45 7.13
C TYR A 71 3.08 -5.52 7.57
N ALA A 72 3.75 -4.37 7.62
CA ALA A 72 5.18 -4.29 7.91
C ALA A 72 5.52 -4.95 9.26
N ARG A 73 4.68 -4.74 10.29
CA ARG A 73 4.85 -5.36 11.60
C ARG A 73 4.66 -6.87 11.64
N MET A 74 3.93 -7.45 10.69
CA MET A 74 3.73 -8.90 10.62
C MET A 74 4.94 -9.61 10.00
N ILE A 75 5.72 -8.93 9.15
CA ILE A 75 6.85 -9.54 8.40
C ILE A 75 7.78 -10.37 9.30
N PRO A 76 8.32 -9.85 10.42
CA PRO A 76 9.27 -10.63 11.23
C PRO A 76 8.67 -11.89 11.84
N ALA A 77 7.40 -11.84 12.26
CA ALA A 77 6.72 -12.98 12.85
C ALA A 77 6.40 -14.04 11.78
N THR A 78 5.98 -13.61 10.60
CA THR A 78 5.73 -14.47 9.44
C THR A 78 7.00 -15.17 8.95
N LEU A 79 8.11 -14.43 8.80
CA LEU A 79 9.40 -15.02 8.40
C LEU A 79 9.92 -16.04 9.41
N LYS A 80 9.69 -15.81 10.70
CA LYS A 80 10.04 -16.75 11.79
C LYS A 80 9.07 -17.93 11.91
N GLY A 81 8.04 -18.02 11.06
CA GLY A 81 7.01 -19.06 11.10
C GLY A 81 6.16 -19.03 12.37
N ARG A 82 6.10 -17.92 13.10
CA ARG A 82 5.26 -17.76 14.30
C ARG A 82 3.80 -17.51 13.96
N ILE A 83 3.57 -16.93 12.78
CA ILE A 83 2.26 -16.70 12.16
C ILE A 83 2.37 -16.99 10.66
N GLY A 84 1.24 -17.05 9.98
CA GLY A 84 1.20 -17.21 8.52
C GLY A 84 1.43 -18.65 8.08
N MET A 85 1.95 -18.78 6.86
CA MET A 85 2.02 -20.01 6.07
C MET A 85 3.38 -20.15 5.41
N ASP A 86 3.80 -21.36 5.09
CA ASP A 86 4.99 -21.60 4.27
C ASP A 86 4.67 -21.66 2.76
N ALA A 87 5.71 -21.61 1.94
CA ALA A 87 5.63 -21.54 0.49
C ALA A 87 4.74 -22.60 -0.16
N SER A 88 4.58 -23.79 0.45
CA SER A 88 3.75 -24.86 -0.10
C SER A 88 2.25 -24.56 -0.07
N GLU A 89 1.82 -23.64 0.79
CA GLU A 89 0.41 -23.23 0.95
C GLU A 89 0.08 -21.94 0.19
N LEU A 90 1.08 -21.27 -0.38
CA LEU A 90 0.92 -19.97 -1.03
C LEU A 90 0.49 -20.12 -2.49
N LYS A 91 -0.41 -19.24 -2.93
CA LYS A 91 -0.86 -19.15 -4.31
C LYS A 91 0.12 -18.33 -5.14
N LYS A 92 0.44 -18.82 -6.34
CA LYS A 92 1.05 -18.00 -7.39
C LYS A 92 0.01 -17.06 -7.98
N LEU A 93 0.39 -15.80 -8.19
CA LEU A 93 -0.49 -14.77 -8.72
C LEU A 93 -0.18 -14.47 -10.18
N SER A 94 -1.21 -14.04 -10.92
CA SER A 94 -1.03 -13.42 -12.23
C SER A 94 -0.95 -11.90 -12.06
N TYR A 95 0.28 -11.37 -11.99
CA TYR A 95 0.52 -9.97 -11.62
C TYR A 95 -0.14 -8.94 -12.54
N LYS A 96 -0.18 -9.18 -13.86
CA LYS A 96 -0.82 -8.24 -14.79
C LYS A 96 -2.32 -8.08 -14.52
N SER A 97 -3.02 -9.19 -14.29
CA SER A 97 -4.44 -9.16 -13.94
C SER A 97 -4.67 -8.56 -12.55
N LEU A 98 -3.74 -8.84 -11.63
CA LEU A 98 -3.77 -8.34 -10.26
C LEU A 98 -3.58 -6.83 -10.21
N PHE A 99 -2.58 -6.30 -10.91
CA PHE A 99 -2.26 -4.88 -10.91
C PHE A 99 -3.47 -4.05 -11.35
N ARG A 100 -4.11 -4.45 -12.45
CA ARG A 100 -5.34 -3.79 -12.93
C ARG A 100 -6.45 -3.80 -11.88
N ARG A 101 -6.57 -4.88 -11.10
CA ARG A 101 -7.60 -5.00 -10.06
C ARG A 101 -7.25 -4.21 -8.79
N ALA A 102 -5.97 -4.17 -8.43
CA ALA A 102 -5.50 -3.55 -7.20
C ALA A 102 -5.23 -2.05 -7.34
N SER A 103 -4.93 -1.55 -8.54
CA SER A 103 -4.63 -0.14 -8.83
C SER A 103 -5.84 0.71 -9.24
N GLU A 104 -7.04 0.14 -9.15
CA GLU A 104 -8.31 0.82 -9.39
C GLU A 104 -9.16 0.86 -8.11
N PRO A 105 -9.94 1.93 -7.86
CA PRO A 105 -10.81 2.02 -6.69
C PRO A 105 -11.78 0.83 -6.62
N GLY A 106 -11.64 0.02 -5.58
CA GLY A 106 -12.51 -1.12 -5.33
C GLY A 106 -13.88 -0.71 -4.77
N LYS A 107 -14.91 -1.50 -5.08
CA LYS A 107 -16.22 -1.46 -4.38
C LYS A 107 -16.31 -2.46 -3.21
N ALA A 108 -15.21 -3.16 -2.93
CA ALA A 108 -15.17 -4.14 -1.86
C ALA A 108 -15.28 -3.45 -0.50
N LYS A 109 -16.03 -4.06 0.42
CA LYS A 109 -16.07 -3.60 1.81
C LYS A 109 -14.68 -3.82 2.42
N ASN A 110 -14.09 -2.76 2.94
CA ASN A 110 -12.79 -2.84 3.62
C ASN A 110 -12.91 -3.64 4.93
N PRO A 111 -11.87 -4.40 5.31
CA PRO A 111 -11.83 -5.00 6.64
C PRO A 111 -11.92 -3.90 7.71
N GLU A 112 -12.65 -4.17 8.78
CA GLU A 112 -12.86 -3.21 9.88
C GLU A 112 -11.52 -2.78 10.51
N SER A 113 -10.57 -3.71 10.63
CA SER A 113 -9.24 -3.47 11.20
C SER A 113 -8.40 -2.42 10.48
N VAL A 114 -8.64 -2.20 9.18
CA VAL A 114 -7.93 -1.18 8.38
C VAL A 114 -8.85 -0.06 7.92
N SER A 115 -10.13 -0.09 8.27
CA SER A 115 -11.05 1.00 7.98
C SER A 115 -10.66 2.22 8.82
N PRO A 116 -10.70 3.45 8.27
CA PRO A 116 -10.37 4.65 9.03
C PRO A 116 -11.39 4.83 10.15
N THR A 117 -10.87 5.08 11.35
CA THR A 117 -11.63 5.26 12.59
C THR A 117 -11.51 6.68 13.12
N GLU A 118 -10.55 7.43 12.59
CA GLU A 118 -10.28 8.81 12.92
C GLU A 118 -10.32 9.65 11.65
N THR A 119 -10.15 10.95 11.82
CA THR A 119 -9.97 11.87 10.71
C THR A 119 -8.66 12.60 10.96
N TRP A 120 -7.58 12.10 10.36
CA TRP A 120 -6.23 12.66 10.56
C TRP A 120 -6.12 14.06 9.99
N SER A 121 -5.37 14.94 10.67
CA SER A 121 -4.96 16.23 10.12
C SER A 121 -3.94 16.05 9.00
N LYS A 122 -3.66 17.13 8.26
CA LYS A 122 -2.62 17.14 7.23
C LYS A 122 -1.24 16.86 7.81
N GLU A 123 -0.92 17.48 8.94
CA GLU A 123 0.35 17.34 9.64
C GLU A 123 0.57 15.88 10.05
N ARG A 124 -0.41 15.29 10.73
CA ARG A 124 -0.34 13.87 11.15
C ARG A 124 -0.21 12.94 9.96
N SER A 125 -0.94 13.20 8.88
CA SER A 125 -0.89 12.39 7.66
C SER A 125 0.51 12.39 7.04
N LEU A 126 1.14 13.57 6.96
CA LEU A 126 2.50 13.73 6.42
C LEU A 126 3.59 13.26 7.39
N GLU A 127 3.28 13.12 8.68
CA GLU A 127 4.20 12.58 9.68
C GLU A 127 4.16 11.05 9.75
N GLU A 128 2.98 10.44 9.77
CA GLU A 128 2.81 9.01 10.03
C GLU A 128 3.06 8.12 8.81
N LEU A 129 2.70 8.59 7.61
CA LEU A 129 2.93 7.81 6.38
C LEU A 129 4.42 7.49 6.19
N PRO A 130 5.37 8.44 6.26
CA PRO A 130 6.80 8.14 6.18
C PRO A 130 7.27 7.11 7.22
N LYS A 131 6.75 7.16 8.47
CA LYS A 131 7.10 6.18 9.51
C LYS A 131 6.69 4.77 9.14
N ALA A 132 5.52 4.59 8.52
CA ALA A 132 5.10 3.29 8.01
C ALA A 132 6.03 2.76 6.91
N MET A 133 6.60 3.66 6.09
CA MET A 133 7.59 3.30 5.06
C MET A 133 8.91 2.89 5.68
N GLN A 134 9.40 3.65 6.67
CA GLN A 134 10.62 3.30 7.38
C GLN A 134 10.55 1.91 8.02
N VAL A 135 9.44 1.56 8.67
CA VAL A 135 9.28 0.22 9.28
C VAL A 135 9.27 -0.88 8.21
N LEU A 136 8.68 -0.63 7.05
CA LEU A 136 8.73 -1.58 5.94
C LEU A 136 10.17 -1.77 5.42
N GLU A 137 10.88 -0.68 5.18
CA GLU A 137 12.28 -0.68 4.73
C GLU A 137 13.19 -1.44 5.70
N GLU A 138 13.04 -1.21 7.01
CA GLU A 138 13.80 -1.92 8.03
C GLU A 138 13.57 -3.44 8.01
N ASN A 139 12.35 -3.88 7.70
CA ASN A 139 12.02 -5.31 7.63
C ASN A 139 12.51 -5.98 6.33
N PHE A 140 12.76 -5.20 5.28
CA PHE A 140 13.27 -5.68 4.00
C PHE A 140 14.79 -5.63 3.91
N ARG A 141 15.45 -4.78 4.71
CA ARG A 141 16.90 -4.57 4.68
C ARG A 141 17.66 -5.90 4.78
N GLY A 142 18.45 -6.18 3.75
CA GLY A 142 19.31 -7.36 3.67
C GLY A 142 18.56 -8.67 3.39
N ARG A 143 17.27 -8.61 3.03
CA ARG A 143 16.48 -9.79 2.64
C ARG A 143 16.60 -10.09 1.16
N THR A 144 16.50 -11.38 0.81
CA THR A 144 16.42 -11.83 -0.59
C THR A 144 14.98 -12.00 -1.07
N VAL A 145 14.82 -12.11 -2.39
CA VAL A 145 13.53 -12.43 -3.02
C VAL A 145 13.00 -13.78 -2.51
N GLU A 146 13.87 -14.77 -2.38
CA GLU A 146 13.52 -16.13 -1.92
C GLU A 146 13.04 -16.12 -0.47
N GLU A 147 13.70 -15.38 0.42
CA GLU A 147 13.26 -15.25 1.82
C GLU A 147 11.83 -14.70 1.90
N LEU A 148 11.53 -13.64 1.15
CA LEU A 148 10.19 -13.02 1.14
C LEU A 148 9.14 -13.85 0.40
N ARG A 149 9.55 -14.80 -0.44
CA ARG A 149 8.67 -15.79 -1.08
C ARG A 149 8.42 -17.02 -0.22
N SER A 150 9.33 -17.32 0.71
CA SER A 150 9.30 -18.56 1.50
C SER A 150 8.13 -18.63 2.48
N ARG A 151 7.56 -17.48 2.84
CA ARG A 151 6.49 -17.34 3.83
C ARG A 151 5.50 -16.27 3.38
N GLY A 152 4.28 -16.38 3.89
CA GLY A 152 3.19 -15.49 3.55
C GLY A 152 2.03 -15.60 4.51
N PHE A 153 0.95 -14.89 4.22
CA PHE A 153 -0.30 -15.00 4.98
C PHE A 153 -1.50 -14.57 4.11
N PRO A 154 -2.75 -14.87 4.50
CA PRO A 154 -3.91 -14.59 3.67
C PRO A 154 -4.21 -13.10 3.45
N HIS A 155 -4.23 -12.66 2.19
CA HIS A 155 -4.78 -11.38 1.77
C HIS A 155 -6.32 -11.42 1.67
N PRO A 156 -7.06 -10.41 2.16
CA PRO A 156 -8.52 -10.41 2.16
C PRO A 156 -9.17 -10.69 0.79
N LEU A 157 -8.55 -10.22 -0.29
CA LEU A 157 -9.05 -10.39 -1.67
C LEU A 157 -8.36 -11.48 -2.49
N PHE A 158 -7.13 -11.85 -2.14
CA PHE A 158 -6.26 -12.70 -2.99
C PHE A 158 -5.92 -14.03 -2.33
N GLY A 159 -6.32 -14.25 -1.08
CA GLY A 159 -6.05 -15.47 -0.34
C GLY A 159 -4.58 -15.58 0.08
N PRO A 160 -4.07 -16.80 0.33
CA PRO A 160 -2.71 -17.00 0.83
C PRO A 160 -1.68 -16.62 -0.24
N VAL A 161 -0.90 -15.57 0.03
CA VAL A 161 0.10 -15.02 -0.89
C VAL A 161 1.39 -14.72 -0.11
N SER A 162 2.53 -14.69 -0.81
CA SER A 162 3.82 -14.45 -0.17
C SER A 162 3.97 -13.03 0.36
N LEU A 163 4.94 -12.79 1.23
CA LEU A 163 5.27 -11.42 1.66
C LEU A 163 5.66 -10.54 0.47
N LEU A 164 6.38 -11.09 -0.51
CA LEU A 164 6.71 -10.34 -1.71
C LEU A 164 5.46 -9.96 -2.53
N ASP A 165 4.52 -10.89 -2.67
CA ASP A 165 3.25 -10.62 -3.35
C ASP A 165 2.40 -9.61 -2.58
N TRP A 166 2.39 -9.69 -1.25
CA TRP A 166 1.75 -8.71 -0.37
C TRP A 166 2.26 -7.29 -0.62
N THR A 167 3.58 -7.12 -0.70
CA THR A 167 4.20 -5.83 -1.03
C THR A 167 3.72 -5.35 -2.40
N TYR A 168 3.72 -6.21 -3.41
CA TYR A 168 3.26 -5.82 -4.76
C TYR A 168 1.79 -5.37 -4.76
N ILE A 169 0.93 -6.13 -4.06
CA ILE A 169 -0.49 -5.80 -3.92
C ILE A 169 -0.67 -4.45 -3.23
N LEU A 170 0.04 -4.21 -2.13
CA LEU A 170 -0.11 -2.96 -1.37
C LEU A 170 0.47 -1.74 -2.09
N THR A 171 1.55 -1.90 -2.87
CA THR A 171 2.04 -0.84 -3.76
C THR A 171 0.97 -0.47 -4.80
N ALA A 172 0.36 -1.45 -5.45
CA ALA A 172 -0.72 -1.20 -6.42
C ALA A 172 -1.97 -0.59 -5.75
N HIS A 173 -2.32 -1.06 -4.56
CA HIS A 173 -3.41 -0.51 -3.75
C HIS A 173 -3.20 0.98 -3.42
N GLU A 174 -1.98 1.37 -3.07
CA GLU A 174 -1.67 2.76 -2.78
C GLU A 174 -1.81 3.66 -4.02
N ILE A 175 -1.45 3.16 -5.22
CA ILE A 175 -1.73 3.86 -6.48
C ILE A 175 -3.23 4.14 -6.64
N ALA A 176 -4.08 3.17 -6.32
CA ALA A 176 -5.54 3.32 -6.42
C ALA A 176 -6.05 4.47 -5.54
N HIS A 177 -5.58 4.51 -4.28
CA HIS A 177 -5.93 5.58 -3.34
C HIS A 177 -5.36 6.93 -3.75
N GLY A 178 -4.12 6.97 -4.22
CA GLY A 178 -3.49 8.18 -4.73
C GLY A 178 -4.24 8.79 -5.91
N ARG A 179 -4.60 7.98 -6.91
CA ARG A 179 -5.45 8.41 -8.04
C ARG A 179 -6.81 8.90 -7.57
N SER A 180 -7.44 8.18 -6.64
CA SER A 180 -8.73 8.61 -6.07
C SER A 180 -8.63 9.97 -5.38
N LEU A 181 -7.57 10.22 -4.61
CA LEU A 181 -7.32 11.51 -3.98
C LEU A 181 -7.13 12.61 -5.02
N ALA A 182 -6.26 12.39 -6.02
CA ALA A 182 -6.02 13.37 -7.09
C ALA A 182 -7.34 13.78 -7.78
N ARG A 183 -8.15 12.80 -8.22
CA ARG A 183 -9.47 13.05 -8.83
C ARG A 183 -10.43 13.81 -7.92
N LYS A 184 -10.49 13.42 -6.64
CA LYS A 184 -11.43 14.01 -5.65
C LYS A 184 -11.19 15.49 -5.42
N TYR A 185 -9.93 15.89 -5.43
CA TYR A 185 -9.53 17.26 -5.10
C TYR A 185 -9.09 18.07 -6.34
N GLY A 186 -9.15 17.49 -7.54
CA GLY A 186 -8.84 18.19 -8.80
C GLY A 186 -7.36 18.53 -8.97
N ILE A 187 -6.49 17.58 -8.61
CA ILE A 187 -5.02 17.71 -8.56
C ILE A 187 -4.35 16.84 -9.63
#